data_AF-A0A1B6H6D9-F1
#
_entry.id   AF-A0A1B6H6D9-F1
#
_cell.length_a   1.000
_cell.length_b   1.000
_cell.length_c   1.000
_cell.angle_alpha   90.00
_cell.angle_beta   90.00
_cell.angle_gamma   90.00
#
_symmetry.space_group_name_H-M   'P 1'
#
loop_
_entity.id
_entity.type
_entity.pdbx_description
1 polymer ?
#
loop_
_entity_poly.entity_id
_entity_poly.type
_entity_poly.pdbx_seq_one_letter_code
_entity_poly.pdbx_strand_id
1 'polypeptide(L)'
;MGSESESYYDGSRMFSWITELSGIPIDLINFTVTQVVAVVLAPLFRGILHPSRTKPEVRHAFGLVVGVVMGYFAFGRQAVHLAGLPALCYLIIRTQDPQT
;
A
#
# COMPACT_ATOMS: atom_id res chain seq x y z
N MET A 1 -9.35 -1.15 -33.93
CA MET A 1 -8.04 -0.48 -34.10
C MET A 1 -7.35 -0.54 -32.75
N GLY A 2 -6.26 -1.30 -32.65
CA GLY A 2 -5.23 -1.16 -31.60
C GLY A 2 -5.64 -1.41 -30.16
N SER A 3 -5.88 -2.68 -29.81
CA SER A 3 -5.82 -3.21 -28.45
C SER A 3 -4.38 -3.15 -27.90
N GLU A 4 -3.87 -1.96 -27.58
CA GLU A 4 -2.50 -1.78 -27.05
C GLU A 4 -2.42 -0.95 -25.76
N SER A 5 -3.54 -0.42 -25.26
CA SER A 5 -3.54 0.39 -24.02
C SER A 5 -4.13 -0.33 -22.79
N GLU A 6 -4.83 -1.46 -22.99
CA GLU A 6 -5.46 -2.21 -21.88
C GLU A 6 -4.47 -3.10 -21.09
N SER A 7 -3.23 -3.23 -21.58
CA SER A 7 -2.24 -4.19 -21.09
C SER A 7 -1.32 -3.67 -19.97
N TYR A 8 -1.51 -2.45 -19.47
CA TYR A 8 -0.63 -1.87 -18.45
C TYR A 8 -1.36 -1.43 -17.17
N TYR A 9 -2.40 -2.16 -16.76
CA TYR A 9 -2.90 -2.06 -15.39
C TYR A 9 -3.14 -3.47 -14.83
N ASP A 10 -2.21 -3.88 -13.98
CA ASP A 10 -2.17 -5.16 -13.26
C ASP A 10 -2.52 -4.95 -11.78
N GLY A 11 -3.47 -4.05 -11.52
CA GLY A 11 -4.07 -3.82 -10.20
C GLY A 11 -5.40 -4.58 -10.05
N SER A 12 -6.04 -4.49 -8.88
CA SER A 12 -7.28 -5.22 -8.64
C SER A 12 -8.40 -4.70 -9.56
N ARG A 13 -9.04 -5.61 -10.33
CA ARG A 13 -10.17 -5.29 -11.23
C ARG A 13 -11.54 -5.51 -10.57
N MET A 14 -11.56 -5.76 -9.25
CA MET A 14 -12.77 -6.11 -8.50
C MET A 14 -13.83 -4.99 -8.50
N PHE A 15 -13.43 -3.74 -8.70
CA PHE A 15 -14.31 -2.57 -8.74
C PHE A 15 -14.53 -1.98 -10.13
N SER A 16 -14.23 -2.75 -11.19
CA SER A 16 -14.46 -2.34 -12.59
C SER A 16 -15.90 -1.89 -12.85
N TRP A 17 -16.88 -2.53 -12.21
CA TRP A 17 -18.29 -2.13 -12.28
C TRP A 17 -18.56 -0.70 -11.76
N ILE A 18 -17.79 -0.24 -10.76
CA ILE A 18 -17.91 1.12 -10.22
C ILE A 18 -17.28 2.12 -11.19
N THR A 19 -16.15 1.75 -11.82
CA THR A 19 -15.55 2.54 -12.90
C THR A 19 -16.52 2.73 -14.06
N GLU A 20 -17.24 1.68 -14.46
CA GLU A 20 -18.23 1.75 -15.54
C GLU A 20 -19.44 2.62 -15.18
N LEU A 21 -19.89 2.59 -13.91
CA LEU A 21 -20.98 3.44 -13.44
C LEU A 21 -20.60 4.92 -13.26
N SER A 22 -19.39 5.18 -12.74
CA SER A 22 -18.97 6.52 -12.28
C SER A 22 -18.07 7.26 -13.26
N GLY A 23 -17.48 6.56 -14.23
CA GLY A 23 -16.45 7.10 -15.12
C GLY A 23 -15.11 7.38 -14.43
N ILE A 24 -14.95 6.98 -13.16
CA ILE A 24 -13.74 7.24 -12.37
C ILE A 24 -12.68 6.16 -12.66
N PRO A 25 -11.39 6.55 -12.86
CA PRO A 25 -10.29 5.61 -13.02
C PRO A 25 -10.22 4.58 -11.88
N ILE A 26 -9.99 3.31 -12.23
CA ILE A 26 -10.04 2.18 -11.28
C ILE A 26 -8.97 2.28 -10.17
N ASP A 27 -7.84 2.92 -10.46
CA ASP A 27 -6.77 3.24 -9.53
C ASP A 27 -7.22 4.21 -8.42
N LEU A 28 -8.00 5.24 -8.77
CA LEU A 28 -8.59 6.15 -7.78
C LEU A 28 -9.58 5.42 -6.86
N ILE A 29 -10.41 4.55 -7.43
CA ILE A 29 -11.38 3.76 -6.66
C ILE A 29 -10.65 2.82 -5.70
N ASN A 30 -9.64 2.10 -6.19
CA ASN A 30 -8.83 1.20 -5.39
C ASN A 30 -8.10 1.96 -4.26
N PHE A 31 -7.60 3.16 -4.53
CA PHE A 31 -7.00 4.03 -3.52
C PHE A 31 -7.99 4.47 -2.45
N THR A 32 -9.18 4.96 -2.85
CA THR A 32 -10.23 5.38 -1.91
C THR A 32 -10.72 4.21 -1.04
N VAL A 33 -10.97 3.03 -1.63
CA VAL A 33 -11.35 1.82 -0.89
C VAL A 33 -10.27 1.49 0.14
N THR A 34 -9.00 1.52 -0.28
CA THR A 34 -7.87 1.27 0.62
C THR A 34 -7.83 2.26 1.78
N GLN A 35 -8.10 3.55 1.55
CA GLN A 35 -8.20 4.55 2.61
C GLN A 35 -9.35 4.27 3.57
N VAL A 36 -10.53 3.92 3.06
CA VAL A 36 -11.69 3.58 3.91
C VAL A 36 -11.36 2.37 4.79
N VAL A 37 -10.74 1.34 4.21
CA VAL A 37 -10.30 0.16 4.97
C VAL A 37 -9.24 0.55 6.01
N ALA A 38 -8.28 1.41 5.68
CA ALA A 38 -7.27 1.90 6.62
C ALA A 38 -7.89 2.65 7.80
N VAL A 39 -8.90 3.50 7.56
CA VAL A 39 -9.64 4.22 8.61
C VAL A 39 -10.41 3.24 9.51
N VAL A 40 -11.04 2.21 8.95
CA VAL A 40 -11.72 1.16 9.72
C VAL A 40 -10.72 0.31 10.52
N LEU A 41 -9.52 0.07 9.97
CA LEU A 41 -8.46 -0.68 10.65
C LEU A 41 -7.80 0.15 11.78
N ALA A 42 -7.79 1.48 11.71
CA ALA A 42 -7.17 2.35 12.70
C ALA A 42 -7.62 2.07 14.16
N PRO A 43 -8.92 1.97 14.49
CA PRO A 43 -9.37 1.61 15.84
C PRO A 43 -9.03 0.16 16.21
N LEU A 44 -9.04 -0.78 15.25
CA LEU A 44 -8.60 -2.17 15.46
C LEU A 44 -7.12 -2.24 15.85
N PHE A 45 -6.25 -1.49 15.15
CA PHE A 45 -4.84 -1.35 15.51
C PHE A 45 -4.67 -0.77 16.91
N ARG A 46 -5.47 0.25 17.25
CA ARG A 46 -5.43 0.90 18.57
C ARG A 46 -5.83 -0.07 19.69
N GLY A 47 -6.74 -1.00 19.43
CA GLY A 47 -7.14 -2.04 20.38
C GLY A 47 -6.12 -3.19 20.49
N ILE A 48 -5.58 -3.68 19.37
CA ILE A 48 -4.68 -4.84 19.33
C ILE A 48 -3.25 -4.49 19.80
N LEU A 49 -2.77 -3.28 19.51
CA LEU A 49 -1.44 -2.79 19.92
C LEU A 49 -1.55 -1.86 21.13
N HIS A 50 -2.07 -2.36 22.24
CA HIS A 50 -1.99 -1.62 23.49
C HIS A 50 -0.51 -1.51 23.92
N PRO A 51 0.04 -0.30 24.20
CA PRO A 51 1.47 -0.06 24.45
C PRO A 51 2.05 -0.85 25.63
N SER A 52 1.20 -1.44 26.47
CA SER A 52 1.59 -2.29 27.60
C SER A 52 1.91 -3.75 27.19
N ARG A 53 1.55 -4.20 25.98
CA ARG A 53 1.69 -5.61 25.55
C ARG A 53 2.60 -5.82 24.34
N THR A 54 2.91 -4.77 23.57
CA THR A 54 3.65 -4.91 22.30
C THR A 54 4.87 -3.99 22.24
N LYS A 55 6.04 -4.55 21.86
CA LYS A 55 7.27 -3.78 21.66
C LYS A 55 7.09 -2.71 20.55
N PRO A 56 7.74 -1.53 20.66
CA PRO A 56 7.63 -0.45 19.67
C PRO A 56 7.98 -0.90 18.24
N GLU A 57 8.98 -1.77 18.11
CA GLU A 57 9.43 -2.33 16.82
C GLU A 57 8.32 -3.12 16.12
N VAL A 58 7.58 -3.94 16.86
CA VAL A 58 6.47 -4.76 16.32
C VAL A 58 5.35 -3.86 15.83
N ARG A 59 5.09 -2.73 16.52
CA ARG A 59 4.08 -1.75 16.09
C ARG A 59 4.41 -1.12 14.74
N HIS A 60 5.66 -0.70 14.57
CA HIS A 60 6.10 -0.09 13.32
C HIS A 60 6.19 -1.11 12.18
N ALA A 61 6.72 -2.31 12.45
CA ALA A 61 6.76 -3.38 11.46
C ALA A 61 5.37 -3.78 10.99
N PHE A 62 4.41 -3.92 11.90
CA PHE A 62 3.03 -4.28 11.54
C PHE A 62 2.33 -3.18 10.73
N GLY A 63 2.47 -1.92 11.15
CA GLY A 63 1.94 -0.78 10.39
C GLY A 63 2.56 -0.68 8.99
N LEU A 64 3.87 -0.92 8.87
CA LEU A 64 4.58 -0.95 7.60
C LEU A 64 4.04 -2.07 6.70
N VAL A 65 3.93 -3.31 7.22
CA VAL A 65 3.44 -4.47 6.45
C VAL A 65 2.02 -4.22 5.96
N VAL A 66 1.11 -3.75 6.83
CA VAL A 66 -0.27 -3.49 6.42
C VAL A 66 -0.34 -2.36 5.40
N GLY A 67 0.43 -1.27 5.59
CA GLY A 67 0.51 -0.18 4.61
C GLY A 67 1.04 -0.64 3.25
N VAL A 68 2.04 -1.52 3.22
CA VAL A 68 2.58 -2.08 1.97
C VAL A 68 1.58 -3.00 1.28
N VAL A 69 0.88 -3.87 2.02
CA VAL A 69 -0.16 -4.76 1.47
C VAL A 69 -1.32 -3.93 0.89
N MET A 70 -1.75 -2.90 1.63
CA MET A 70 -2.77 -1.94 1.19
C MET A 70 -2.34 -1.17 -0.06
N GLY A 71 -1.11 -0.66 -0.09
CA GLY A 71 -0.55 0.01 -1.26
C GLY A 71 -0.47 -0.90 -2.49
N TYR A 72 -0.07 -2.16 -2.30
CA TYR A 72 -0.06 -3.17 -3.35
C TYR A 72 -1.45 -3.46 -3.90
N PHE A 73 -2.46 -3.52 -3.03
CA PHE A 73 -3.85 -3.66 -3.46
C PHE A 73 -4.34 -2.44 -4.27
N ALA A 74 -3.96 -1.23 -3.85
CA ALA A 74 -4.37 0.03 -4.49
C ALA A 74 -3.74 0.24 -5.88
N PHE A 75 -2.44 -0.03 -6.03
CA PHE A 75 -1.66 0.35 -7.22
C PHE A 75 -1.03 -0.85 -7.97
N GLY A 76 -1.26 -2.09 -7.52
CA GLY A 76 -0.70 -3.29 -8.15
C GLY A 76 0.83 -3.30 -8.18
N ARG A 77 1.43 -3.78 -9.27
CA ARG A 77 2.90 -3.82 -9.45
C ARG A 77 3.58 -2.45 -9.37
N GLN A 78 2.89 -1.35 -9.67
CA GLN A 78 3.45 0.00 -9.52
C GLN A 78 3.64 0.41 -8.04
N ALA A 79 2.86 -0.17 -7.12
CA ALA A 79 3.05 0.03 -5.69
C ALA A 79 4.44 -0.42 -5.22
N VAL A 80 5.00 -1.46 -5.86
CA VAL A 80 6.32 -2.01 -5.54
C VAL A 80 7.42 -0.99 -5.86
N HIS A 81 7.26 -0.17 -6.90
CA HIS A 81 8.20 0.92 -7.16
C HIS A 81 8.09 2.04 -6.11
N LEU A 82 6.85 2.41 -5.74
CA LEU A 82 6.57 3.43 -4.72
C LEU A 82 7.11 3.05 -3.33
N ALA A 83 7.00 1.78 -2.94
CA ALA A 83 7.54 1.27 -1.68
C ALA A 83 9.02 0.87 -1.78
N GLY A 84 9.44 0.33 -2.92
CA GLY A 84 10.77 -0.21 -3.14
C GLY A 84 11.84 0.85 -3.27
N LEU A 85 11.56 1.99 -3.91
CA LEU A 85 12.51 3.09 -4.05
C LEU A 85 12.92 3.68 -2.67
N PRO A 86 12.00 4.09 -1.77
CA PRO A 86 12.38 4.55 -0.45
C PRO A 86 13.01 3.46 0.43
N ALA A 87 12.57 2.19 0.28
CA ALA A 87 13.21 1.07 0.97
C ALA A 87 14.67 0.86 0.52
N LEU A 88 14.92 0.96 -0.79
CA LEU A 88 16.27 0.87 -1.36
C LEU A 88 17.14 2.04 -0.89
N CYS A 89 16.62 3.26 -0.90
CA CYS A 89 17.32 4.43 -0.33
C CYS A 89 17.68 4.21 1.14
N TYR A 90 16.75 3.69 1.94
CA TYR A 90 17.01 3.37 3.35
C TYR A 90 18.10 2.31 3.53
N LEU A 91 18.08 1.25 2.71
CA LEU A 91 19.13 0.23 2.74
C LEU A 91 20.50 0.80 2.37
N ILE A 92 20.58 1.64 1.33
CA ILE A 92 21.81 2.31 0.93
C ILE A 92 22.35 3.14 2.11
N ILE A 93 21.52 3.97 2.73
CA ILE A 93 21.91 4.79 3.89
C ILE A 93 22.44 3.91 5.03
N ARG A 94 21.76 2.79 5.34
CA ARG A 94 22.20 1.87 6.39
C ARG A 94 23.54 1.18 6.04
N THR A 95 23.74 0.81 4.78
CA THR A 95 24.98 0.14 4.33
C THR A 95 26.16 1.10 4.14
N GLN A 96 25.88 2.39 3.92
CA GLN A 96 26.89 3.45 3.80
C GLN A 96 27.16 4.13 5.14
N ASP A 97 26.54 3.68 6.23
CA ASP A 97 26.84 4.17 7.57
C ASP A 97 28.34 3.92 7.89
N PRO A 98 29.16 4.99 7.99
CA PRO A 98 30.61 4.88 8.09
C PRO A 98 31.09 4.50 9.52
N GLN A 99 30.25 3.85 10.34
CA GLN A 99 30.60 3.40 11.69
C GLN A 99 30.79 1.87 11.80
N THR A 100 31.08 1.16 10.70
CA THR A 100 31.63 -0.20 10.75
C THR A 100 33.15 -0.18 10.60
#